data_AF-A0A1I8HJB5-F1
#
_entry.id   AF-A0A1I8HJB5-F1
#
_cell.length_a   1.000
_cell.length_b   1.000
_cell.length_c   1.000
_cell.angle_alpha   90.00
_cell.angle_beta   90.00
_cell.angle_gamma   90.00
#
_symmetry.space_group_name_H-M   'P 1'
#
loop_
_entity.id
_entity.type
_entity.pdbx_description
1 polymer ?
#
loop_
_entity_poly.entity_id
_entity_poly.type
_entity_poly.pdbx_seq_one_letter_code
_entity_poly.pdbx_strand_id
1 'polypeptide(L)'
;MTNASAGFICIGDFISLYCEDTDGHAFSRNSSNAYNGLYVYHNLDRDHPIQVPDPQVLLFEVCIQNRYKLEKKYRKLANKPLAAPINSAAGANGNGDGGGGEGEHFEQARSAALAESVDNMAEQKRNQGKRVRYGEIIQLKHVFTGKFVHVNTNETSQYDKNNMLLSLHEYNSKNAQFRILPRYKVKSEGEYVQLLDQISFESIKSPGHFCHASHGFPIESGRIVSELNLGVDQTGFTILKSHSHLAEFEVFARGGQFVQLFHKELEAYVVAEGLFDDEVIEDVHLRIREVDQLNPRTMHQSTSAITYWQIESEKTMLNGEVLTWDQQFRFRHATTRKYLCVFQDSGELLVSLSEDATDPHTVFKMHPVLQETAELKFESYARIEHVITGSWLHAIKDKAYQRREFLNMEDEKSMKAL
;
A
#
# COMPACT_ATOMS: atom_id res chain seq x y z
N MET A 1 -20.57 -10.79 -15.85
CA MET A 1 -21.62 -9.91 -15.29
C MET A 1 -21.27 -8.48 -15.69
N THR A 2 -22.09 -7.84 -16.51
CA THR A 2 -21.87 -6.45 -16.93
C THR A 2 -21.99 -5.54 -15.70
N ASN A 3 -20.88 -4.91 -15.33
CA ASN A 3 -20.70 -4.26 -14.04
C ASN A 3 -21.59 -3.03 -13.92
N ALA A 4 -22.72 -3.14 -13.21
CA ALA A 4 -23.64 -2.03 -13.01
C ALA A 4 -22.98 -0.85 -12.27
N SER A 5 -21.79 -1.00 -11.67
CA SER A 5 -21.00 0.06 -11.01
C SER A 5 -19.95 0.73 -11.90
N ALA A 6 -19.86 0.39 -13.19
CA ALA A 6 -18.89 0.99 -14.10
C ALA A 6 -19.06 2.52 -14.15
N GLY A 7 -18.04 3.26 -13.67
CA GLY A 7 -18.01 4.72 -13.70
C GLY A 7 -18.39 5.46 -12.41
N PHE A 8 -18.74 4.76 -11.32
CA PHE A 8 -19.07 5.40 -10.03
C PHE A 8 -18.17 4.89 -8.90
N ILE A 9 -17.98 5.73 -7.89
CA ILE A 9 -17.28 5.34 -6.65
C ILE A 9 -18.26 4.60 -5.74
N CYS A 10 -17.79 3.50 -5.19
CA CYS A 10 -18.53 2.68 -4.23
C CYS A 10 -17.81 2.57 -2.89
N ILE A 11 -18.55 2.31 -1.83
CA ILE A 11 -18.00 1.91 -0.53
C ILE A 11 -17.16 0.64 -0.71
N GLY A 12 -15.96 0.64 -0.14
CA GLY A 12 -14.96 -0.42 -0.28
C GLY A 12 -14.08 -0.29 -1.53
N ASP A 13 -14.29 0.71 -2.39
CA ASP A 13 -13.35 0.96 -3.48
C ASP A 13 -12.02 1.50 -2.94
N PHE A 14 -10.93 1.06 -3.58
CA PHE A 14 -9.58 1.58 -3.38
C PHE A 14 -9.32 2.66 -4.42
N ILE A 15 -9.01 3.87 -3.97
CA ILE A 15 -8.89 5.05 -4.81
C ILE A 15 -7.59 5.80 -4.56
N SER A 16 -7.12 6.53 -5.56
CA SER A 16 -6.11 7.57 -5.42
C SER A 16 -6.75 8.94 -5.58
N LEU A 17 -6.26 9.91 -4.80
CA LEU A 17 -6.72 11.30 -4.84
C LEU A 17 -5.69 12.12 -5.61
N TYR A 18 -6.02 12.53 -6.82
CA TYR A 18 -5.16 13.36 -7.66
C TYR A 18 -5.48 14.84 -7.45
N CYS A 19 -4.51 15.62 -7.02
CA CYS A 19 -4.62 17.06 -6.83
C CYS A 19 -4.22 17.78 -8.12
N GLU A 20 -5.17 18.52 -8.69
CA GLU A 20 -4.98 19.26 -9.95
C GLU A 20 -4.12 20.52 -9.74
N ASP A 21 -4.10 21.08 -8.53
CA ASP A 21 -3.31 22.29 -8.23
C ASP A 21 -1.81 22.00 -8.18
N THR A 22 -1.42 20.74 -7.90
CA THR A 22 -0.01 20.31 -7.79
C THR A 22 0.40 19.33 -8.87
N ASP A 23 -0.52 18.94 -9.76
CA ASP A 23 -0.36 17.84 -10.70
C ASP A 23 0.21 16.57 -10.03
N GLY A 24 -0.43 16.08 -8.96
CA GLY A 24 0.06 14.87 -8.30
C GLY A 24 -0.83 14.24 -7.24
N HIS A 25 -0.41 13.06 -6.78
CA HIS A 25 -1.23 12.20 -5.93
C HIS A 25 -1.04 12.50 -4.44
N ALA A 26 -2.14 12.45 -3.68
CA ALA A 26 -2.08 12.39 -2.23
C ALA A 26 -1.44 11.07 -1.79
N PHE A 27 -0.58 11.15 -0.79
CA PHE A 27 0.15 10.01 -0.28
C PHE A 27 0.47 10.12 1.20
N SER A 28 0.80 8.99 1.82
CA SER A 28 1.49 8.98 3.11
C SER A 28 2.53 7.87 3.13
N ARG A 29 3.65 8.12 3.79
CA ARG A 29 4.70 7.11 3.96
C ARG A 29 4.60 6.53 5.36
N ASN A 30 4.93 5.25 5.46
CA ASN A 30 5.15 4.63 6.76
C ASN A 30 6.44 5.22 7.33
N SER A 31 6.32 6.30 8.10
CA SER A 31 7.41 6.69 8.99
C SER A 31 7.21 5.84 10.25
N SER A 32 8.21 5.06 10.61
CA SER A 32 8.37 4.46 11.94
C SER A 32 8.44 5.51 13.06
N ASN A 33 8.27 6.78 12.72
CA ASN A 33 8.17 7.93 13.59
C ASN A 33 6.71 8.21 13.96
N ALA A 34 6.52 8.97 15.05
CA ALA A 34 5.23 9.50 15.48
C ALA A 34 4.52 10.40 14.44
N TYR A 35 5.16 10.66 13.29
CA TYR A 35 4.66 11.54 12.24
C TYR A 35 3.85 10.75 11.20
N ASN A 36 2.54 10.81 11.40
CA ASN A 36 1.51 10.23 10.54
C ASN A 36 0.96 11.28 9.53
N GLY A 37 1.84 12.06 8.89
CA GLY A 37 1.43 13.16 8.00
C GLY A 37 0.83 12.67 6.67
N LEU A 38 -0.01 13.51 6.06
CA LEU A 38 -0.45 13.36 4.67
C LEU A 38 0.17 14.45 3.81
N TYR A 39 0.55 14.07 2.59
CA TYR A 39 1.21 14.96 1.65
C TYR A 39 0.64 14.74 0.24
N VAL A 40 0.99 15.63 -0.67
CA VAL A 40 0.62 15.55 -2.09
C VAL A 40 1.89 15.72 -2.91
N TYR A 41 2.17 14.79 -3.82
CA TYR A 41 3.30 14.92 -4.74
C TYR A 41 3.06 16.08 -5.72
N HIS A 42 4.14 16.71 -6.18
CA HIS A 42 4.11 17.63 -7.31
C HIS A 42 4.59 16.93 -8.58
N ASN A 43 3.99 17.26 -9.73
CA ASN A 43 4.39 16.78 -11.05
C ASN A 43 4.52 15.25 -11.15
N LEU A 44 3.60 14.52 -10.53
CA LEU A 44 3.50 13.06 -10.64
C LEU A 44 2.36 12.74 -11.61
N ASP A 45 2.68 12.06 -12.71
CA ASP A 45 1.69 11.75 -13.75
C ASP A 45 0.44 11.07 -13.18
N ARG A 46 -0.72 11.53 -13.65
CA ARG A 46 -2.03 11.11 -13.14
C ARG A 46 -2.30 9.63 -13.37
N ASP A 47 -1.98 9.14 -14.57
CA ASP A 47 -2.38 7.82 -15.03
C ASP A 47 -1.25 6.81 -14.83
N HIS A 48 0.01 7.25 -14.88
CA HIS A 48 1.22 6.44 -14.75
C HIS A 48 2.18 7.05 -13.70
N PRO A 49 1.82 7.05 -12.41
CA PRO A 49 2.63 7.68 -11.36
C PRO A 49 3.93 6.90 -11.11
N ILE A 50 4.98 7.15 -11.88
CA ILE A 50 6.25 6.42 -11.79
C ILE A 50 7.08 6.80 -10.53
N GLN A 51 8.07 5.96 -10.22
CA GLN A 51 9.05 6.19 -9.17
C GLN A 51 8.44 6.34 -7.75
N VAL A 52 7.26 5.77 -7.51
CA VAL A 52 6.68 5.69 -6.16
C VAL A 52 7.20 4.40 -5.49
N PRO A 53 7.53 4.41 -4.19
CA PRO A 53 8.08 3.23 -3.52
C PRO A 53 7.16 2.00 -3.59
N ASP A 54 5.87 2.22 -3.38
CA ASP A 54 4.83 1.19 -3.44
C ASP A 54 3.51 1.87 -3.84
N PRO A 55 2.72 1.33 -4.79
CA PRO A 55 1.45 1.93 -5.19
C PRO A 55 0.48 2.13 -4.02
N GLN A 56 0.51 1.28 -3.00
CA GLN A 56 -0.38 1.36 -1.84
C GLN A 56 -0.22 2.65 -1.03
N VAL A 57 0.91 3.35 -1.14
CA VAL A 57 1.12 4.65 -0.47
C VAL A 57 0.28 5.78 -1.07
N LEU A 58 -0.27 5.56 -2.27
CA LEU A 58 -1.15 6.51 -2.96
C LEU A 58 -2.63 6.16 -2.80
N LEU A 59 -2.94 5.05 -2.13
CA LEU A 59 -4.27 4.47 -2.12
C LEU A 59 -4.97 4.69 -0.79
N PHE A 60 -6.27 4.96 -0.89
CA PHE A 60 -7.21 5.10 0.20
C PHE A 60 -8.42 4.20 -0.06
N GLU A 61 -8.85 3.46 0.95
CA GLU A 61 -10.11 2.72 0.96
C GLU A 61 -11.24 3.68 1.38
N VAL A 62 -12.31 3.70 0.59
CA VAL A 62 -13.53 4.49 0.89
C VAL A 62 -14.41 3.71 1.86
N CYS A 63 -14.49 4.16 3.11
CA CYS A 63 -15.23 3.48 4.17
C CYS A 63 -16.50 4.27 4.55
N ILE A 64 -17.52 3.56 5.04
CA ILE A 64 -18.64 4.22 5.74
C ILE A 64 -18.19 4.74 7.12
N GLN A 65 -19.02 5.59 7.72
CA GLN A 65 -18.84 6.07 9.09
C GLN A 65 -18.92 4.92 10.12
N ASN A 66 -17.80 4.61 10.77
CA ASN A 66 -17.74 3.67 11.88
C ASN A 66 -18.28 4.26 13.19
N ARG A 67 -18.87 3.38 14.01
CA ARG A 67 -19.13 3.65 15.44
C ARG A 67 -17.79 3.69 16.18
N TYR A 68 -17.68 4.56 17.19
CA TYR A 68 -16.41 4.80 17.87
C TYR A 68 -16.54 5.10 19.37
N LYS A 69 -17.76 5.03 19.92
CA LYS A 69 -18.02 5.54 21.27
C LYS A 69 -17.46 4.61 22.33
N LEU A 70 -17.58 3.30 22.11
CA LEU A 70 -17.10 2.28 23.05
C LEU A 70 -15.58 2.19 22.99
N GLU A 71 -15.00 2.19 21.80
CA GLU A 71 -13.55 2.27 21.61
C GLU A 71 -12.95 3.54 22.25
N LYS A 72 -13.61 4.69 22.09
CA LYS A 72 -13.20 5.92 22.78
C LYS A 72 -13.27 5.80 24.31
N LYS A 73 -14.27 5.12 24.86
CA LYS A 73 -14.39 4.90 26.31
C LYS A 73 -13.25 4.00 26.80
N TYR A 74 -13.01 2.89 26.11
CA TYR A 74 -11.92 1.97 26.41
C TYR A 74 -10.55 2.67 26.37
N ARG A 75 -10.23 3.37 25.27
CA ARG A 75 -8.96 4.11 25.13
C ARG A 75 -8.73 5.15 26.23
N LYS A 76 -9.79 5.84 26.67
CA LYS A 76 -9.70 6.77 27.79
C LYS A 76 -9.35 6.10 29.12
N LEU A 77 -9.82 4.88 29.35
CA LEU A 77 -9.48 4.09 30.54
C LEU A 77 -8.06 3.54 30.44
N ALA A 78 -7.66 3.03 29.27
CA ALA A 78 -6.32 2.52 29.01
C ALA A 78 -5.23 3.59 29.14
N ASN A 79 -5.53 4.83 28.76
CA ASN A 79 -4.58 5.95 28.85
C ASN A 79 -4.58 6.65 30.22
N LYS A 80 -5.34 6.17 31.21
CA LYS A 80 -5.17 6.68 32.58
C LYS A 80 -3.81 6.20 33.10
N PRO A 81 -2.94 7.10 33.57
CA PRO A 81 -1.71 6.66 34.21
C PRO A 81 -2.06 5.77 35.40
N LEU A 82 -1.42 4.59 35.49
CA LEU A 82 -1.39 3.82 36.73
C LEU A 82 -0.93 4.79 37.82
N ALA A 83 -1.76 5.01 38.84
CA ALA A 83 -1.36 5.82 39.98
C ALA A 83 -0.04 5.26 40.52
N ALA A 84 0.95 6.14 40.72
CA ALA A 84 2.26 5.78 41.25
C ALA A 84 2.13 4.93 42.53
N PRO A 85 3.04 3.98 42.80
CA PRO A 85 3.00 3.21 44.04
C PRO A 85 3.07 4.19 45.21
N ILE A 86 2.04 4.16 46.06
CA ILE A 86 1.98 4.96 47.27
C ILE A 86 3.15 4.50 48.16
N ASN A 87 4.11 5.39 48.39
CA ASN A 87 4.96 5.31 49.56
C ASN A 87 4.06 5.45 50.79
N SER A 88 3.62 4.33 51.36
CA SER A 88 3.01 4.30 52.69
C SER A 88 3.66 3.18 53.50
N ALA A 89 4.78 3.53 54.13
CA ALA A 89 5.04 3.03 55.47
C ALA A 89 3.92 3.57 56.37
N ALA A 90 3.10 2.66 56.92
CA ALA A 90 2.31 2.73 58.15
C ALA A 90 0.87 2.24 57.98
N GLY A 91 0.48 1.28 58.82
CA GLY A 91 -0.91 1.08 59.23
C GLY A 91 -1.56 -0.20 58.76
N ALA A 92 -1.32 -1.30 59.48
CA ALA A 92 -2.20 -2.46 59.47
C ALA A 92 -3.57 -2.08 60.06
N ASN A 93 -4.63 -2.24 59.26
CA ASN A 93 -5.97 -2.77 59.63
C ASN A 93 -7.06 -2.22 58.69
N GLY A 94 -7.73 -3.11 57.97
CA GLY A 94 -8.96 -2.80 57.23
C GLY A 94 -9.30 -3.85 56.17
N ASN A 95 -10.21 -4.77 56.50
CA ASN A 95 -10.92 -5.60 55.53
C ASN A 95 -11.62 -4.70 54.49
N GLY A 96 -11.49 -5.00 53.19
CA GLY A 96 -12.25 -4.28 52.15
C GLY A 96 -11.82 -4.61 50.73
N ASP A 97 -12.51 -5.61 50.16
CA ASP A 97 -12.73 -5.93 48.76
C ASP A 97 -12.79 -4.71 47.79
N GLY A 98 -11.62 -4.21 47.36
CA GLY A 98 -11.52 -2.99 46.53
C GLY A 98 -10.73 -3.12 45.23
N GLY A 99 -10.14 -4.28 44.96
CA GLY A 99 -9.27 -4.51 43.80
C GLY A 99 -9.95 -5.11 42.56
N GLY A 100 -11.16 -5.66 42.70
CA GLY A 100 -11.86 -6.37 41.61
C GLY A 100 -12.60 -5.46 40.62
N GLY A 101 -13.25 -4.40 41.11
CA GLY A 101 -14.18 -3.59 40.31
C GLY A 101 -13.54 -2.73 39.21
N GLU A 102 -12.31 -2.23 39.41
CA GLU A 102 -11.62 -1.42 38.39
C GLU A 102 -11.10 -2.29 37.24
N GLY A 103 -10.59 -3.49 37.55
CA GLY A 103 -10.16 -4.48 36.56
C GLY A 103 -11.33 -5.04 35.76
N GLU A 104 -12.44 -5.37 36.43
CA GLU A 104 -13.67 -5.83 35.77
C GLU A 104 -14.26 -4.75 34.85
N HIS A 105 -14.30 -3.49 35.27
CA HIS A 105 -14.79 -2.39 34.44
C HIS A 105 -13.87 -2.11 33.23
N PHE A 106 -12.56 -2.29 33.38
CA PHE A 106 -11.61 -2.18 32.26
C PHE A 106 -11.82 -3.29 31.22
N GLU A 107 -11.91 -4.55 31.67
CA GLU A 107 -12.12 -5.69 30.77
C GLU A 107 -13.49 -5.65 30.11
N GLN A 108 -14.53 -5.20 30.83
CA GLN A 108 -15.85 -4.96 30.24
C GLN A 108 -15.80 -3.88 29.15
N ALA A 109 -15.05 -2.79 29.36
CA ALA A 109 -14.88 -1.75 28.35
C ALA A 109 -14.10 -2.27 27.12
N ARG A 110 -13.10 -3.12 27.33
CA ARG A 110 -12.35 -3.79 26.26
C ARG A 110 -13.24 -4.71 25.42
N SER A 111 -14.01 -5.56 26.08
CA SER A 111 -14.96 -6.47 25.42
C SER A 111 -16.01 -5.70 24.62
N ALA A 112 -16.55 -4.61 25.17
CA ALA A 112 -17.49 -3.74 24.48
C ALA A 112 -16.88 -3.03 23.26
N ALA A 113 -15.62 -2.56 23.36
CA ALA A 113 -14.90 -1.98 22.24
C ALA A 113 -14.62 -3.00 21.13
N LEU A 114 -14.26 -4.24 21.49
CA LEU A 114 -14.09 -5.32 20.54
C LEU A 114 -15.40 -5.65 19.81
N ALA A 115 -16.51 -5.73 20.54
CA ALA A 115 -17.83 -5.93 19.95
C ALA A 115 -18.20 -4.79 18.98
N GLU A 116 -17.94 -3.52 19.33
CA GLU A 116 -18.13 -2.37 18.42
C GLU A 116 -17.27 -2.50 17.15
N SER A 117 -16.02 -2.97 17.27
CA SER A 117 -15.13 -3.19 16.13
C SER A 117 -15.64 -4.30 15.19
N VAL A 118 -16.07 -5.44 15.73
CA VAL A 118 -16.65 -6.54 14.95
C VAL A 118 -17.91 -6.09 14.22
N ASP A 119 -18.78 -5.36 14.92
CA ASP A 119 -19.98 -4.75 14.34
C ASP A 119 -19.65 -3.80 13.19
N ASN A 120 -18.65 -2.92 13.37
CA ASN A 120 -18.19 -2.01 12.33
C ASN A 120 -17.70 -2.78 11.10
N MET A 121 -16.87 -3.83 11.29
CA MET A 121 -16.41 -4.67 10.18
C MET A 121 -17.59 -5.30 9.43
N ALA A 122 -18.60 -5.77 10.14
CA ALA A 122 -19.80 -6.35 9.54
C ALA A 122 -20.63 -5.30 8.78
N GLU A 123 -20.76 -4.08 9.29
CA GLU A 123 -21.43 -2.97 8.60
C GLU A 123 -20.66 -2.51 7.35
N GLN A 124 -19.33 -2.41 7.42
CA GLN A 124 -18.50 -2.10 6.26
C GLN A 124 -18.76 -3.14 5.17
N LYS A 125 -18.66 -4.44 5.50
CA LYS A 125 -18.91 -5.54 4.58
C LYS A 125 -20.32 -5.51 3.98
N ARG A 126 -21.35 -5.21 4.78
CA ARG A 126 -22.74 -5.07 4.30
C ARG A 126 -22.93 -3.93 3.29
N ASN A 127 -22.15 -2.86 3.40
CA ASN A 127 -22.26 -1.68 2.55
C ASN A 127 -21.29 -1.70 1.36
N GLN A 128 -20.40 -2.68 1.26
CA GLN A 128 -19.48 -2.82 0.12
C GLN A 128 -20.25 -2.81 -1.21
N GLY A 129 -19.71 -2.09 -2.20
CA GLY A 129 -20.33 -1.95 -3.51
C GLY A 129 -21.49 -0.95 -3.57
N LYS A 130 -21.93 -0.37 -2.44
CA LYS A 130 -22.92 0.70 -2.45
C LYS A 130 -22.30 1.97 -3.04
N ARG A 131 -22.92 2.52 -4.08
CA ARG A 131 -22.48 3.79 -4.70
C ARG A 131 -22.57 4.95 -3.71
N VAL A 132 -21.52 5.77 -3.68
CA VAL A 132 -21.43 6.97 -2.84
C VAL A 132 -22.15 8.13 -3.52
N ARG A 133 -22.83 8.96 -2.70
CA ARG A 133 -23.48 10.19 -3.16
C ARG A 133 -22.79 11.43 -2.60
N TYR A 134 -22.82 12.53 -3.35
CA TYR A 134 -22.44 13.84 -2.84
C TYR A 134 -23.26 14.20 -1.61
N GLY A 135 -22.61 14.75 -0.58
CA GLY A 135 -23.20 15.05 0.73
C GLY A 135 -23.14 13.89 1.74
N GLU A 136 -22.80 12.67 1.32
CA GLU A 136 -22.61 11.55 2.26
C GLU A 136 -21.34 11.70 3.10
N ILE A 137 -21.39 11.12 4.31
CA ILE A 137 -20.26 11.08 5.23
C ILE A 137 -19.48 9.80 5.00
N ILE A 138 -18.21 9.95 4.67
CA ILE A 138 -17.26 8.85 4.47
C ILE A 138 -16.08 8.96 5.43
N GLN A 139 -15.31 7.89 5.49
CA GLN A 139 -13.96 7.89 6.06
C GLN A 139 -12.98 7.41 4.99
N LEU A 140 -11.77 7.96 5.00
CA LEU A 140 -10.68 7.53 4.13
C LEU A 140 -9.67 6.77 4.97
N LYS A 141 -9.41 5.52 4.62
CA LYS A 141 -8.38 4.69 5.26
C LYS A 141 -7.21 4.52 4.32
N HIS A 142 -6.05 5.01 4.69
CA HIS A 142 -4.84 4.86 3.89
C HIS A 142 -4.41 3.40 3.87
N VAL A 143 -4.22 2.84 2.68
CA VAL A 143 -4.03 1.39 2.47
C VAL A 143 -2.73 0.92 3.10
N PHE A 144 -1.61 1.59 2.78
CA PHE A 144 -0.29 1.15 3.22
C PHE A 144 -0.09 1.19 4.74
N THR A 145 -0.70 2.15 5.44
CA THR A 145 -0.58 2.26 6.91
C THR A 145 -1.73 1.60 7.67
N GLY A 146 -2.83 1.27 7.01
CA GLY A 146 -4.05 0.76 7.64
C GLY A 146 -4.77 1.77 8.54
N LYS A 147 -4.42 3.05 8.48
CA LYS A 147 -4.90 4.12 9.38
C LYS A 147 -5.91 5.06 8.68
N PHE A 148 -6.83 5.63 9.44
CA PHE A 148 -7.80 6.61 8.96
C PHE A 148 -7.23 8.02 8.95
N VAL A 149 -7.63 8.82 7.96
CA VAL A 149 -7.35 10.26 7.91
C VAL A 149 -8.17 10.98 8.97
N HIS A 150 -7.51 11.79 9.81
CA HIS A 150 -8.14 12.55 10.89
C HIS A 150 -7.78 14.03 10.79
N VAL A 151 -8.71 14.89 11.17
CA VAL A 151 -8.39 16.26 11.58
C VAL A 151 -7.88 16.31 13.01
N ASN A 152 -6.75 17.00 13.23
CA ASN A 152 -6.30 17.40 14.55
C ASN A 152 -6.75 18.85 14.81
N THR A 153 -7.72 19.03 15.71
CA THR A 153 -8.23 20.36 16.07
C THR A 153 -7.37 21.09 17.11
N ASN A 154 -6.37 20.41 17.67
CA ASN A 154 -5.51 20.95 18.73
C ASN A 154 -4.12 21.33 18.20
N GLU A 155 -3.76 20.91 17.00
CA GLU A 155 -2.46 21.17 16.38
C GLU A 155 -2.67 21.79 15.00
N THR A 156 -1.85 22.80 14.70
CA THR A 156 -1.80 23.44 13.38
C THR A 156 -0.89 22.66 12.44
N SER A 157 -1.08 22.85 11.14
CA SER A 157 -0.26 22.24 10.10
C SER A 157 1.21 22.63 10.26
N GLN A 158 2.09 21.74 9.81
CA GLN A 158 3.52 21.91 9.94
C GLN A 158 4.04 23.03 9.02
N TYR A 159 3.51 23.11 7.81
CA TYR A 159 3.93 24.00 6.73
C TYR A 159 2.94 25.14 6.43
N ASP A 160 1.75 25.11 7.02
CA ASP A 160 0.73 26.16 6.90
C ASP A 160 0.06 26.43 8.27
N LYS A 161 0.57 27.44 8.96
CA LYS A 161 0.22 27.71 10.37
C LYS A 161 -1.21 28.19 10.58
N ASN A 162 -1.90 28.62 9.52
CA ASN A 162 -3.29 29.07 9.60
C ASN A 162 -4.28 27.89 9.53
N ASN A 163 -3.81 26.72 9.09
CA ASN A 163 -4.64 25.55 8.85
C ASN A 163 -4.41 24.47 9.91
N MET A 164 -5.40 23.59 10.08
CA MET A 164 -5.34 22.46 11.02
C MET A 164 -4.57 21.30 10.42
N LEU A 165 -3.85 20.54 11.25
CA LEU A 165 -3.11 19.36 10.82
C LEU A 165 -4.06 18.22 10.44
N LEU A 166 -3.78 17.53 9.32
CA LEU A 166 -4.33 16.21 9.04
C LEU A 166 -3.30 15.13 9.41
N SER A 167 -3.76 14.09 10.08
CA SER A 167 -2.92 12.99 10.57
C SER A 167 -3.59 11.64 10.39
N LEU A 168 -2.81 10.56 10.31
CA LEU A 168 -3.32 9.20 10.25
C LEU A 168 -3.39 8.55 11.65
N HIS A 169 -4.53 7.94 11.99
CA HIS A 169 -4.71 7.21 13.24
C HIS A 169 -5.43 5.86 13.03
N GLU A 170 -5.09 4.87 13.85
CA GLU A 170 -5.70 3.52 13.77
C GLU A 170 -7.14 3.51 14.29
N TYR A 171 -7.44 4.36 15.27
CA TYR A 171 -8.74 4.38 15.93
C TYR A 171 -9.75 5.25 15.19
N ASN A 172 -11.03 4.89 15.26
CA ASN A 172 -12.09 5.72 14.70
C ASN A 172 -12.46 6.90 15.63
N SER A 173 -12.93 8.01 15.04
CA SER A 173 -13.47 9.15 15.77
C SER A 173 -14.32 10.06 14.87
N LYS A 174 -15.00 11.05 15.47
CA LYS A 174 -15.66 12.12 14.69
C LYS A 174 -14.67 12.91 13.82
N ASN A 175 -13.40 12.97 14.21
CA ASN A 175 -12.37 13.67 13.46
C ASN A 175 -11.98 12.95 12.15
N ALA A 176 -12.40 11.69 12.00
CA ALA A 176 -12.09 10.85 10.84
C ALA A 176 -13.18 10.89 9.76
N GLN A 177 -14.14 11.80 9.90
CA GLN A 177 -15.38 11.81 9.13
C GLN A 177 -15.41 13.04 8.24
N PHE A 178 -15.59 12.80 6.94
CA PHE A 178 -15.58 13.82 5.92
C PHE A 178 -16.85 13.75 5.09
N ARG A 179 -17.38 14.91 4.70
CA ARG A 179 -18.44 15.00 3.70
C ARG A 179 -17.79 15.12 2.33
N ILE A 180 -18.17 14.25 1.41
CA ILE A 180 -17.74 14.34 0.01
C ILE A 180 -18.64 15.33 -0.74
N LEU A 181 -18.05 16.35 -1.35
CA LEU A 181 -18.77 17.43 -2.02
C LEU A 181 -18.25 17.62 -3.45
N PRO A 182 -19.09 18.08 -4.39
CA PRO A 182 -18.63 18.41 -5.73
C PRO A 182 -17.81 19.70 -5.70
N ARG A 183 -16.69 19.75 -6.43
CA ARG A 183 -15.86 20.98 -6.51
C ARG A 183 -16.58 22.10 -7.27
N TYR A 184 -17.35 21.73 -8.28
CA TYR A 184 -18.08 22.62 -9.17
C TYR A 184 -19.59 22.45 -9.02
N LYS A 185 -20.34 23.53 -9.19
CA LYS A 185 -21.81 23.57 -9.05
C LYS A 185 -22.58 22.89 -10.21
N VAL A 186 -21.92 22.04 -10.98
CA VAL A 186 -22.54 21.24 -12.06
C VAL A 186 -23.17 19.95 -11.54
N LYS A 187 -22.79 19.54 -10.33
CA LYS A 187 -23.37 18.41 -9.58
C LYS A 187 -23.98 18.93 -8.28
N SER A 188 -25.03 18.27 -7.83
CA SER A 188 -25.71 18.59 -6.56
C SER A 188 -25.56 17.46 -5.53
N GLU A 189 -25.72 17.80 -4.25
CA GLU A 189 -25.84 16.79 -3.19
C GLU A 189 -26.96 15.80 -3.50
N GLY A 190 -26.73 14.52 -3.21
CA GLY A 190 -27.63 13.41 -3.52
C GLY A 190 -27.37 12.73 -4.87
N GLU A 191 -26.66 13.37 -5.79
CA GLU A 191 -26.17 12.70 -7.01
C GLU A 191 -25.05 11.71 -6.70
N TYR A 192 -24.91 10.66 -7.52
CA TYR A 192 -23.81 9.70 -7.39
C TYR A 192 -22.49 10.31 -7.84
N VAL A 193 -21.43 10.07 -7.05
CA VAL A 193 -20.09 10.55 -7.38
C VAL A 193 -19.50 9.69 -8.51
N GLN A 194 -19.17 10.32 -9.64
CA GLN A 194 -18.59 9.63 -10.79
C GLN A 194 -17.06 9.57 -10.64
N LEU A 195 -16.46 8.56 -11.27
CA LEU A 195 -15.01 8.51 -11.42
C LEU A 195 -14.55 9.71 -12.28
N LEU A 196 -13.36 10.22 -11.98
CA LEU A 196 -12.77 11.39 -12.63
C LEU A 196 -13.48 12.72 -12.33
N ASP A 197 -14.54 12.74 -11.52
CA ASP A 197 -15.12 14.00 -11.04
C ASP A 197 -14.14 14.70 -10.09
N GLN A 198 -14.11 16.03 -10.16
CA GLN A 198 -13.44 16.86 -9.16
C GLN A 198 -14.32 17.07 -7.93
N ILE A 199 -13.76 16.75 -6.78
CA ILE A 199 -14.44 16.78 -5.49
C ILE A 199 -13.66 17.57 -4.44
N SER A 200 -14.29 17.80 -3.30
CA SER A 200 -13.63 18.23 -2.08
C SER A 200 -14.14 17.43 -0.88
N PHE A 201 -13.35 17.48 0.19
CA PHE A 201 -13.69 16.86 1.46
C PHE A 201 -13.84 17.94 2.51
N GLU A 202 -15.03 18.06 3.08
CA GLU A 202 -15.31 18.94 4.22
C GLU A 202 -15.26 18.15 5.53
N SER A 203 -14.64 18.68 6.57
CA SER A 203 -14.62 18.03 7.87
C SER A 203 -15.99 18.08 8.57
N ILE A 204 -16.47 16.94 9.07
CA ILE A 204 -17.65 16.89 9.94
C ILE A 204 -17.36 17.44 11.35
N LYS A 205 -16.09 17.41 11.76
CA LYS A 205 -15.66 17.94 13.06
C LYS A 205 -15.52 19.45 13.03
N SER A 206 -15.04 20.01 11.93
CA SER A 206 -14.83 21.45 11.71
C SER A 206 -15.55 21.90 10.43
N PRO A 207 -16.88 22.16 10.51
CA PRO A 207 -17.66 22.58 9.34
C PRO A 207 -17.08 23.84 8.67
N GLY A 208 -17.24 23.94 7.36
CA GLY A 208 -16.68 25.02 6.54
C GLY A 208 -15.16 24.97 6.37
N HIS A 209 -14.50 23.90 6.83
CA HIS A 209 -13.09 23.65 6.56
C HIS A 209 -12.93 22.41 5.68
N PHE A 210 -12.06 22.51 4.68
CA PHE A 210 -11.86 21.56 3.60
C PHE A 210 -10.42 21.07 3.57
N CYS A 211 -10.21 19.88 3.00
CA CYS A 211 -8.86 19.43 2.70
C CYS A 211 -8.19 20.38 1.69
N HIS A 212 -6.97 20.78 2.02
CA HIS A 212 -6.20 21.77 1.26
C HIS A 212 -4.75 21.31 1.12
N ALA A 213 -4.19 21.47 -0.07
CA ALA A 213 -2.76 21.26 -0.32
C ALA A 213 -2.01 22.58 -0.09
N SER A 214 -1.09 22.59 0.88
CA SER A 214 -0.27 23.77 1.19
C SER A 214 0.63 24.19 0.03
N HIS A 215 1.40 25.26 0.21
CA HIS A 215 2.54 25.53 -0.66
C HIS A 215 3.54 24.36 -0.67
N GLY A 216 4.17 24.14 -1.82
CA GLY A 216 5.14 23.08 -2.02
C GLY A 216 6.46 23.34 -1.30
N PHE A 217 7.05 22.28 -0.76
CA PHE A 217 8.37 22.29 -0.15
C PHE A 217 9.18 21.05 -0.58
N PRO A 218 10.51 21.15 -0.66
CA PRO A 218 11.35 20.03 -1.01
C PRO A 218 11.46 19.02 0.14
N ILE A 219 11.52 17.72 -0.20
CA ILE A 219 11.84 16.62 0.72
C ILE A 219 13.20 16.00 0.37
N GLU A 220 13.76 15.22 1.29
CA GLU A 220 15.09 14.58 1.17
C GLU A 220 15.31 13.82 -0.15
N SER A 221 14.24 13.26 -0.73
CA SER A 221 14.29 12.55 -2.01
C SER A 221 14.37 13.49 -3.24
N GLY A 222 14.67 14.78 -3.06
CA GLY A 222 14.74 15.79 -4.12
C GLY A 222 13.39 16.17 -4.76
N ARG A 223 12.27 15.65 -4.23
CA ARG A 223 10.93 15.95 -4.75
C ARG A 223 10.31 17.14 -4.03
N ILE A 224 9.41 17.83 -4.73
CA ILE A 224 8.54 18.83 -4.12
C ILE A 224 7.23 18.15 -3.73
N VAL A 225 6.77 18.43 -2.52
CA VAL A 225 5.49 17.96 -2.00
C VAL A 225 4.77 19.09 -1.29
N SER A 226 3.44 19.03 -1.23
CA SER A 226 2.63 19.87 -0.35
C SER A 226 2.17 19.06 0.85
N GLU A 227 2.04 19.70 2.01
CA GLU A 227 1.33 19.10 3.14
C GLU A 227 -0.17 19.14 2.83
N LEU A 228 -0.85 18.02 3.04
CA LEU A 228 -2.30 17.99 3.00
C LEU A 228 -2.82 18.37 4.38
N ASN A 229 -3.46 19.52 4.49
CA ASN A 229 -3.97 20.08 5.74
C ASN A 229 -5.49 20.36 5.63
N LEU A 230 -6.07 20.97 6.66
CA LEU A 230 -7.48 21.34 6.69
C LEU A 230 -7.65 22.85 6.93
N GLY A 231 -8.17 23.56 5.94
CA GLY A 231 -8.29 25.02 5.93
C GLY A 231 -9.63 25.52 5.41
N VAL A 232 -9.80 26.84 5.31
CA VAL A 232 -11.00 27.44 4.69
C VAL A 232 -10.94 27.30 3.16
N ASP A 233 -9.73 27.28 2.61
CA ASP A 233 -9.50 27.07 1.19
C ASP A 233 -9.79 25.64 0.77
N GLN A 234 -10.35 25.47 -0.42
CA GLN A 234 -10.81 24.19 -0.94
C GLN A 234 -9.92 23.76 -2.12
N THR A 235 -9.10 22.73 -1.91
CA THR A 235 -8.38 22.06 -2.99
C THR A 235 -9.29 21.03 -3.66
N GLY A 236 -9.23 20.99 -5.01
CA GLY A 236 -9.97 20.02 -5.81
C GLY A 236 -9.18 18.72 -5.97
N PHE A 237 -9.85 17.58 -5.76
CA PHE A 237 -9.27 16.26 -5.99
C PHE A 237 -10.06 15.51 -7.05
N THR A 238 -9.36 14.99 -8.06
CA THR A 238 -9.90 14.04 -9.03
C THR A 238 -9.73 12.63 -8.46
N ILE A 239 -10.84 11.88 -8.37
CA ILE A 239 -10.79 10.49 -7.87
C ILE A 239 -10.44 9.54 -9.02
N LEU A 240 -9.34 8.80 -8.83
CA LEU A 240 -8.92 7.71 -9.68
C LEU A 240 -9.16 6.39 -8.95
N LYS A 241 -9.81 5.43 -9.62
CA LYS A 241 -10.06 4.12 -9.03
C LYS A 241 -8.92 3.16 -9.36
N SER A 242 -8.43 2.48 -8.31
CA SER A 242 -7.47 1.40 -8.43
C SER A 242 -8.18 0.06 -8.64
N HIS A 243 -9.10 -0.29 -7.74
CA HIS A 243 -9.90 -1.51 -7.81
C HIS A 243 -11.09 -1.46 -6.84
N SER A 244 -12.10 -2.29 -7.07
CA SER A 244 -13.17 -2.54 -6.09
C SER A 244 -12.80 -3.64 -5.12
N HIS A 245 -13.30 -3.61 -3.89
CA HIS A 245 -13.17 -4.75 -2.98
C HIS A 245 -13.84 -6.03 -3.56
N LEU A 246 -13.12 -7.15 -3.60
CA LEU A 246 -13.68 -8.48 -3.87
C LEU A 246 -13.44 -9.40 -2.67
N ALA A 247 -14.44 -10.23 -2.36
CA ALA A 247 -14.39 -11.15 -1.21
C ALA A 247 -13.29 -12.22 -1.32
N GLU A 248 -12.84 -12.55 -2.54
CA GLU A 248 -11.90 -13.63 -2.83
C GLU A 248 -10.49 -13.12 -3.14
N PHE A 249 -10.16 -11.88 -2.75
CA PHE A 249 -8.84 -11.29 -3.00
C PHE A 249 -7.65 -12.03 -2.40
N GLU A 250 -7.88 -12.88 -1.40
CA GLU A 250 -6.83 -13.72 -0.81
C GLU A 250 -6.43 -14.90 -1.72
N VAL A 251 -7.30 -15.28 -2.67
CA VAL A 251 -7.08 -16.44 -3.56
C VAL A 251 -6.35 -16.04 -4.84
N PHE A 252 -6.57 -14.82 -5.33
CA PHE A 252 -6.08 -14.36 -6.62
C PHE A 252 -4.93 -13.35 -6.48
N ALA A 253 -3.99 -13.40 -7.42
CA ALA A 253 -2.95 -12.39 -7.53
C ALA A 253 -3.51 -11.09 -8.10
N ARG A 254 -3.08 -9.97 -7.54
CA ARG A 254 -3.51 -8.62 -7.92
C ARG A 254 -2.34 -7.72 -8.25
N GLY A 255 -2.60 -6.70 -9.06
CA GLY A 255 -1.61 -5.65 -9.30
C GLY A 255 -1.19 -4.96 -7.99
N GLY A 256 0.09 -4.67 -7.87
CA GLY A 256 0.72 -4.10 -6.68
C GLY A 256 1.01 -5.09 -5.55
N GLN A 257 0.64 -6.38 -5.67
CA GLN A 257 1.01 -7.39 -4.67
C GLN A 257 2.43 -7.93 -4.88
N PHE A 258 3.03 -8.41 -3.80
CA PHE A 258 4.31 -9.10 -3.84
C PHE A 258 4.10 -10.59 -4.11
N VAL A 259 4.89 -11.13 -5.03
CA VAL A 259 4.93 -12.55 -5.42
C VAL A 259 6.36 -13.06 -5.35
N GLN A 260 6.50 -14.38 -5.26
CA GLN A 260 7.78 -15.07 -5.40
C GLN A 260 7.72 -15.96 -6.63
N LEU A 261 8.73 -15.85 -7.50
CA LEU A 261 8.85 -16.69 -8.69
C LEU A 261 9.70 -17.92 -8.33
N PHE A 262 9.05 -19.07 -8.22
CA PHE A 262 9.66 -20.32 -7.80
C PHE A 262 9.74 -21.33 -8.94
N HIS A 263 10.96 -21.75 -9.29
CA HIS A 263 11.21 -22.75 -10.32
C HIS A 263 11.09 -24.16 -9.74
N LYS A 264 10.02 -24.89 -10.09
CA LYS A 264 9.66 -26.16 -9.44
C LYS A 264 10.72 -27.26 -9.60
N GLU A 265 11.33 -27.42 -10.77
CA GLU A 265 12.28 -28.52 -11.00
C GLU A 265 13.64 -28.31 -10.36
N LEU A 266 14.05 -27.05 -10.15
CA LEU A 266 15.35 -26.70 -9.58
C LEU A 266 15.25 -26.29 -8.11
N GLU A 267 14.03 -26.22 -7.59
CA GLU A 267 13.72 -25.73 -6.25
C GLU A 267 14.42 -24.40 -5.92
N ALA A 268 14.34 -23.48 -6.87
CA ALA A 268 15.07 -22.21 -6.84
C ALA A 268 14.14 -21.01 -6.98
N TYR A 269 14.51 -19.90 -6.33
CA TYR A 269 13.80 -18.62 -6.47
C TYR A 269 14.53 -17.73 -7.47
N VAL A 270 13.78 -16.97 -8.28
CA VAL A 270 14.34 -15.85 -9.05
C VAL A 270 14.66 -14.72 -8.08
N VAL A 271 15.92 -14.28 -8.06
CA VAL A 271 16.41 -13.25 -7.14
C VAL A 271 17.22 -12.19 -7.87
N ALA A 272 17.33 -11.02 -7.24
CA ALA A 272 18.37 -10.04 -7.53
C ALA A 272 18.99 -9.54 -6.22
N GLU A 273 20.27 -9.19 -6.20
CA GLU A 273 20.93 -8.68 -5.00
C GLU A 273 21.21 -7.18 -5.13
N GLY A 274 20.95 -6.43 -4.06
CA GLY A 274 21.10 -4.98 -4.00
C GLY A 274 20.01 -4.30 -3.16
N LEU A 275 20.26 -3.06 -2.77
CA LEU A 275 19.31 -2.17 -2.11
C LEU A 275 18.88 -1.05 -3.07
N PHE A 276 17.95 -0.20 -2.64
CA PHE A 276 17.41 0.87 -3.47
C PHE A 276 18.47 1.93 -3.82
N ASP A 277 19.32 2.29 -2.86
CA ASP A 277 20.36 3.31 -3.02
C ASP A 277 21.73 2.72 -3.39
N ASP A 278 21.84 1.39 -3.42
CA ASP A 278 23.08 0.68 -3.72
C ASP A 278 23.10 0.21 -5.18
N GLU A 279 24.28 0.16 -5.77
CA GLU A 279 24.45 -0.45 -7.08
C GLU A 279 24.04 -1.93 -7.04
N VAL A 280 23.43 -2.39 -8.14
CA VAL A 280 23.09 -3.80 -8.30
C VAL A 280 24.38 -4.58 -8.48
N ILE A 281 24.76 -5.29 -7.43
CA ILE A 281 26.02 -6.03 -7.34
C ILE A 281 26.01 -7.34 -8.15
N GLU A 282 24.84 -7.88 -8.45
CA GLU A 282 24.67 -9.19 -9.07
C GLU A 282 23.55 -9.18 -10.13
N ASP A 283 23.71 -10.00 -11.16
CA ASP A 283 22.66 -10.22 -12.15
C ASP A 283 21.47 -10.99 -11.55
N VAL A 284 20.33 -10.88 -12.21
CA VAL A 284 19.16 -11.69 -11.89
C VAL A 284 19.52 -13.16 -12.09
N HIS A 285 19.35 -13.98 -11.06
CA HIS A 285 19.73 -15.39 -11.10
C HIS A 285 18.76 -16.27 -10.31
N LEU A 286 18.92 -17.58 -10.48
CA LEU A 286 18.20 -18.58 -9.70
C LEU A 286 19.02 -18.95 -8.46
N ARG A 287 18.42 -18.76 -7.28
CA ARG A 287 19.01 -19.18 -6.01
C ARG A 287 18.38 -20.47 -5.54
N ILE A 288 19.12 -21.56 -5.69
CA ILE A 288 18.76 -22.89 -5.18
C ILE A 288 18.72 -22.83 -3.66
N ARG A 289 17.69 -23.42 -3.07
CA ARG A 289 17.59 -23.60 -1.63
C ARG A 289 17.42 -25.07 -1.33
N GLU A 290 18.54 -25.76 -1.15
CA GLU A 290 18.53 -27.16 -0.74
C GLU A 290 17.78 -27.32 0.58
N VAL A 291 16.85 -28.29 0.61
CA VAL A 291 16.11 -28.63 1.82
C VAL A 291 17.04 -29.44 2.72
N ASP A 292 17.50 -28.80 3.79
CA ASP A 292 18.27 -29.45 4.84
C ASP A 292 17.34 -29.82 5.99
N GLN A 293 17.09 -31.13 6.15
CA GLN A 293 16.25 -31.66 7.23
C GLN A 293 16.79 -31.34 8.63
N LEU A 294 18.10 -31.07 8.76
CA LEU A 294 18.72 -30.66 10.02
C LEU A 294 18.54 -29.18 10.31
N ASN A 295 18.12 -28.39 9.31
CA ASN A 295 17.87 -26.95 9.43
C ASN A 295 16.40 -26.63 9.12
N PRO A 296 15.52 -26.57 10.13
CA PRO A 296 14.10 -26.33 9.95
C PRO A 296 13.75 -25.08 9.15
N ARG A 297 14.63 -24.05 9.14
CA ARG A 297 14.39 -22.84 8.34
C ARG A 297 14.30 -23.16 6.85
N THR A 298 15.08 -24.10 6.35
CA THR A 298 15.12 -24.49 4.92
C THR A 298 13.90 -25.28 4.47
N MET A 299 13.11 -25.82 5.42
CA MET A 299 11.87 -26.54 5.13
C MET A 299 10.67 -25.63 4.86
N HIS A 300 10.80 -24.32 5.11
CA HIS A 300 9.75 -23.33 4.86
C HIS A 300 10.08 -22.46 3.65
N GLN A 301 9.09 -21.78 3.06
CA GLN A 301 9.31 -20.81 1.98
C GLN A 301 10.34 -19.73 2.38
N SER A 302 11.02 -19.14 1.39
CA SER A 302 12.00 -18.09 1.66
C SER A 302 11.33 -16.85 2.22
N THR A 303 11.85 -16.32 3.33
CA THR A 303 11.43 -15.03 3.89
C THR A 303 12.36 -13.89 3.47
N SER A 304 13.35 -14.17 2.62
CA SER A 304 14.34 -13.17 2.21
C SER A 304 13.74 -12.14 1.25
N ALA A 305 13.95 -10.85 1.53
CA ALA A 305 13.39 -9.74 0.77
C ALA A 305 13.78 -9.77 -0.73
N ILE A 306 14.97 -10.28 -1.05
CA ILE A 306 15.50 -10.40 -2.43
C ILE A 306 14.76 -11.41 -3.32
N THR A 307 13.84 -12.20 -2.75
CA THR A 307 13.01 -13.16 -3.50
C THR A 307 11.66 -12.59 -3.90
N TYR A 308 11.31 -11.41 -3.40
CA TYR A 308 10.01 -10.80 -3.62
C TYR A 308 10.04 -9.86 -4.83
N TRP A 309 9.03 -10.02 -5.67
CA TRP A 309 8.78 -9.20 -6.84
C TRP A 309 7.37 -8.63 -6.73
N GLN A 310 7.22 -7.32 -6.84
CA GLN A 310 5.94 -6.66 -6.96
C GLN A 310 5.44 -6.80 -8.39
N ILE A 311 4.27 -7.41 -8.58
CA ILE A 311 3.66 -7.56 -9.90
C ILE A 311 2.81 -6.32 -10.20
N GLU A 312 3.10 -5.62 -11.28
CA GLU A 312 2.42 -4.38 -11.66
C GLU A 312 1.80 -4.53 -13.05
N SER A 313 0.58 -4.04 -13.25
CA SER A 313 -0.03 -4.02 -14.59
C SER A 313 0.80 -3.13 -15.52
N GLU A 314 1.03 -3.56 -16.77
CA GLU A 314 1.79 -2.77 -17.76
C GLU A 314 1.16 -1.38 -17.97
N LYS A 315 -0.18 -1.33 -18.02
CA LYS A 315 -0.94 -0.09 -18.18
C LYS A 315 -0.73 0.95 -17.09
N THR A 316 -0.62 0.56 -15.83
CA THR A 316 -0.45 1.49 -14.70
C THR A 316 -0.24 0.71 -13.41
N MET A 317 0.68 1.19 -12.57
CA MET A 317 0.90 0.63 -11.24
C MET A 317 -0.27 0.86 -10.27
N LEU A 318 -1.18 1.80 -10.58
CA LEU A 318 -2.40 2.00 -9.80
C LEU A 318 -3.44 0.92 -10.03
N ASN A 319 -3.31 0.10 -11.07
CA ASN A 319 -4.24 -0.99 -11.32
C ASN A 319 -4.02 -2.11 -10.29
N GLY A 320 -4.95 -2.23 -9.35
CA GLY A 320 -4.93 -3.24 -8.30
C GLY A 320 -5.99 -4.33 -8.49
N GLU A 321 -6.56 -4.45 -9.69
CA GLU A 321 -7.52 -5.49 -10.03
C GLU A 321 -6.88 -6.89 -10.02
N VAL A 322 -7.72 -7.92 -10.01
CA VAL A 322 -7.29 -9.31 -10.20
C VAL A 322 -6.62 -9.46 -11.54
N LEU A 323 -5.43 -10.05 -11.53
CA LEU A 323 -4.66 -10.31 -12.74
C LEU A 323 -5.26 -11.50 -13.49
N THR A 324 -5.21 -11.44 -14.81
CA THR A 324 -5.66 -12.51 -15.70
C THR A 324 -4.50 -13.11 -16.47
N TRP A 325 -4.65 -14.36 -16.91
CA TRP A 325 -3.69 -14.98 -17.82
C TRP A 325 -3.55 -14.15 -19.10
N ASP A 326 -2.37 -14.19 -19.72
CA ASP A 326 -2.02 -13.46 -20.96
C ASP A 326 -2.07 -11.93 -20.86
N GLN A 327 -2.45 -11.37 -19.70
CA GLN A 327 -2.31 -9.95 -19.40
C GLN A 327 -0.82 -9.57 -19.36
N GLN A 328 -0.54 -8.36 -19.84
CA GLN A 328 0.80 -7.77 -19.78
C GLN A 328 1.04 -7.15 -18.40
N PHE A 329 2.16 -7.50 -17.78
CA PHE A 329 2.59 -6.97 -16.48
C PHE A 329 4.10 -6.81 -16.43
N ARG A 330 4.56 -6.15 -15.37
CA ARG A 330 5.96 -5.96 -15.01
C ARG A 330 6.25 -6.64 -13.68
N PHE A 331 7.48 -7.10 -13.51
CA PHE A 331 8.00 -7.55 -12.21
C PHE A 331 8.98 -6.52 -11.69
N ARG A 332 8.64 -5.88 -10.56
CA ARG A 332 9.50 -4.92 -9.89
C ARG A 332 10.13 -5.55 -8.66
N HIS A 333 11.45 -5.57 -8.58
CA HIS A 333 12.17 -6.18 -7.47
C HIS A 333 11.95 -5.39 -6.17
N ALA A 334 11.65 -6.08 -5.07
CA ALA A 334 11.23 -5.44 -3.82
C ALA A 334 12.31 -4.54 -3.19
N THR A 335 13.58 -4.94 -3.22
CA THR A 335 14.65 -4.19 -2.55
C THR A 335 15.30 -3.13 -3.43
N THR A 336 15.60 -3.46 -4.69
CA THR A 336 16.27 -2.54 -5.64
C THR A 336 15.28 -1.60 -6.34
N ARG A 337 13.98 -1.93 -6.36
CA ARG A 337 12.92 -1.18 -7.05
C ARG A 337 13.05 -1.10 -8.57
N LYS A 338 13.98 -1.86 -9.15
CA LYS A 338 14.19 -2.02 -10.59
C LYS A 338 13.28 -3.10 -11.17
N TYR A 339 13.04 -3.05 -12.47
CA TYR A 339 12.16 -3.97 -13.18
C TYR A 339 12.96 -5.09 -13.83
N LEU A 340 12.47 -6.33 -13.73
CA LEU A 340 12.97 -7.44 -14.53
C LEU A 340 12.90 -7.04 -16.01
N CYS A 341 13.97 -7.25 -16.77
CA CYS A 341 14.00 -7.00 -18.20
C CYS A 341 14.73 -8.10 -18.94
N VAL A 342 14.49 -8.18 -20.26
CA VAL A 342 15.28 -9.00 -21.18
C VAL A 342 15.89 -8.10 -22.24
N PHE A 343 17.21 -8.03 -22.29
CA PHE A 343 17.92 -7.30 -23.34
C PHE A 343 18.77 -8.24 -24.19
N GLN A 344 19.13 -7.77 -25.37
CA GLN A 344 20.02 -8.48 -26.27
C GLN A 344 21.44 -7.91 -26.15
N ASP A 345 22.40 -8.76 -25.81
CA ASP A 345 23.82 -8.42 -25.83
C ASP A 345 24.59 -9.44 -26.67
N SER A 346 25.36 -8.91 -27.62
CA SER A 346 26.25 -9.72 -28.47
C SER A 346 25.56 -10.91 -29.16
N GLY A 347 24.24 -10.83 -29.39
CA GLY A 347 23.42 -11.85 -30.03
C GLY A 347 22.69 -12.79 -29.06
N GLU A 348 23.02 -12.77 -27.77
CA GLU A 348 22.36 -13.55 -26.73
C GLU A 348 21.30 -12.73 -25.98
N LEU A 349 20.22 -13.38 -25.56
CA LEU A 349 19.19 -12.76 -24.72
C LEU A 349 19.54 -12.98 -23.26
N LEU A 350 19.69 -11.89 -22.52
CA LEU A 350 20.06 -11.90 -21.11
C LEU A 350 18.95 -11.32 -20.25
N VAL A 351 18.76 -11.88 -19.06
CA VAL A 351 17.82 -11.38 -18.05
C VAL A 351 18.56 -10.43 -17.13
N SER A 352 17.98 -9.27 -16.86
CA SER A 352 18.60 -8.26 -16.00
C SER A 352 17.57 -7.33 -15.35
N LEU A 353 18.03 -6.18 -14.87
CA LEU A 353 17.23 -5.16 -14.22
C LEU A 353 17.31 -3.82 -14.97
N SER A 354 16.16 -3.20 -15.19
CA SER A 354 16.03 -1.85 -15.73
C SER A 354 15.47 -0.90 -14.66
N GLU A 355 16.02 0.32 -14.57
CA GLU A 355 15.47 1.38 -13.72
C GLU A 355 14.27 2.08 -14.37
N ASP A 356 14.14 1.96 -15.69
CA ASP A 356 13.10 2.62 -16.46
C ASP A 356 11.79 1.81 -16.40
N ALA A 357 10.81 2.37 -15.68
CA ALA A 357 9.46 1.81 -15.56
C ALA A 357 8.67 1.80 -16.89
N THR A 358 9.13 2.58 -17.87
CA THR A 358 8.50 2.71 -19.20
C THR A 358 9.16 1.81 -20.24
N ASP A 359 10.28 1.16 -19.90
CA ASP A 359 11.04 0.32 -20.82
C ASP A 359 10.19 -0.86 -21.32
N PRO A 360 9.92 -0.94 -22.63
CA PRO A 360 9.15 -2.02 -23.21
C PRO A 360 9.79 -3.42 -23.02
N HIS A 361 11.09 -3.52 -22.75
CA HIS A 361 11.79 -4.78 -22.44
C HIS A 361 11.49 -5.34 -21.04
N THR A 362 10.71 -4.62 -20.24
CA THR A 362 10.27 -5.05 -18.90
C THR A 362 8.88 -5.69 -18.92
N VAL A 363 8.26 -5.84 -20.10
CA VAL A 363 6.90 -6.38 -20.23
C VAL A 363 6.91 -7.90 -20.38
N PHE A 364 6.14 -8.59 -19.54
CA PHE A 364 5.96 -10.04 -19.59
C PHE A 364 4.48 -10.44 -19.64
N LYS A 365 4.24 -11.68 -20.06
CA LYS A 365 2.97 -12.40 -19.94
C LYS A 365 3.18 -13.72 -19.21
N MET A 366 2.16 -14.13 -18.46
CA MET A 366 2.12 -15.45 -17.84
C MET A 366 1.06 -16.28 -18.56
N HIS A 367 1.49 -17.47 -18.95
CA HIS A 367 0.67 -18.47 -19.62
C HIS A 367 0.45 -19.65 -18.67
N PRO A 368 -0.79 -20.12 -18.49
CA PRO A 368 -1.06 -21.24 -17.59
C PRO A 368 -0.46 -22.53 -18.14
N VAL A 369 0.06 -23.38 -17.24
CA VAL A 369 0.40 -24.78 -17.56
C VAL A 369 -0.86 -25.64 -17.50
N LEU A 370 -1.71 -25.39 -16.51
CA LEU A 370 -3.04 -25.97 -16.35
C LEU A 370 -4.01 -24.81 -16.17
N GLN A 371 -4.96 -24.65 -17.09
CA GLN A 371 -5.92 -23.54 -17.03
C GLN A 371 -7.28 -24.03 -16.51
N GLU A 372 -7.63 -23.60 -15.30
CA GLU A 372 -8.96 -23.84 -14.72
C GLU A 372 -9.84 -22.59 -14.78
N THR A 373 -9.24 -21.41 -14.65
CA THR A 373 -9.92 -20.10 -14.60
C THR A 373 -9.17 -19.08 -15.47
N ALA A 374 -9.82 -17.96 -15.80
CA ALA A 374 -9.17 -16.86 -16.53
C ALA A 374 -8.27 -16.02 -15.61
N GLU A 375 -8.58 -16.00 -14.33
CA GLU A 375 -7.87 -15.28 -13.27
C GLU A 375 -6.64 -16.04 -12.80
N LEU A 376 -5.61 -15.30 -12.42
CA LEU A 376 -4.36 -15.82 -11.87
C LEU A 376 -4.54 -16.11 -10.37
N LYS A 377 -4.61 -17.39 -10.01
CA LYS A 377 -4.63 -17.83 -8.61
C LYS A 377 -3.22 -17.97 -8.06
N PHE A 378 -3.03 -17.70 -6.77
CA PHE A 378 -1.79 -18.05 -6.10
C PHE A 378 -1.50 -19.55 -6.23
N GLU A 379 -0.20 -19.90 -6.19
CA GLU A 379 0.29 -21.28 -6.34
C GLU A 379 0.02 -21.94 -7.71
N SER A 380 -0.42 -21.17 -8.70
CA SER A 380 -0.58 -21.66 -10.08
C SER A 380 0.76 -21.84 -10.79
N TYR A 381 0.87 -22.87 -11.62
CA TYR A 381 2.03 -23.09 -12.49
C TYR A 381 1.88 -22.30 -13.79
N ALA A 382 2.90 -21.49 -14.10
CA ALA A 382 2.91 -20.62 -15.26
C ALA A 382 4.22 -20.72 -16.04
N ARG A 383 4.14 -20.48 -17.35
CA ARG A 383 5.28 -20.16 -18.21
C ARG A 383 5.31 -18.65 -18.43
N ILE A 384 6.48 -18.04 -18.37
CA ILE A 384 6.65 -16.59 -18.50
C ILE A 384 7.24 -16.29 -19.88
N GLU A 385 6.53 -15.48 -20.66
CA GLU A 385 6.94 -15.00 -21.98
C GLU A 385 7.33 -13.52 -21.90
N HIS A 386 8.47 -13.17 -22.49
CA HIS A 386 8.85 -11.77 -22.71
C HIS A 386 8.17 -11.24 -23.97
N VAL A 387 7.42 -10.14 -23.84
CA VAL A 387 6.47 -9.70 -24.88
C VAL A 387 7.15 -9.26 -26.17
N ILE A 388 8.29 -8.57 -26.08
CA ILE A 388 8.97 -8.04 -27.27
C ILE A 388 9.66 -9.13 -28.07
N THR A 389 10.38 -10.01 -27.40
CA THR A 389 11.17 -11.04 -28.08
C THR A 389 10.36 -12.30 -28.38
N GLY A 390 9.16 -12.45 -27.82
CA GLY A 390 8.36 -13.68 -27.88
C GLY A 390 9.06 -14.89 -27.25
N SER A 391 10.11 -14.65 -26.47
CA SER A 391 10.95 -15.70 -25.89
C SER A 391 10.45 -16.07 -24.50
N TRP A 392 10.69 -17.32 -24.12
CA TRP A 392 10.27 -17.86 -22.83
C TRP A 392 11.43 -17.82 -21.85
N LEU A 393 11.16 -17.43 -20.60
CA LEU A 393 12.16 -17.55 -19.55
C LEU A 393 12.46 -19.04 -19.30
N HIS A 394 13.74 -19.41 -19.34
CA HIS A 394 14.19 -20.78 -19.17
C HIS A 394 15.35 -20.85 -18.17
N ALA A 395 15.34 -21.87 -17.32
CA ALA A 395 16.44 -22.13 -16.40
C ALA A 395 17.54 -22.94 -17.10
N ILE A 396 18.77 -22.44 -17.06
CA ILE A 396 19.94 -23.13 -17.64
C ILE A 396 20.52 -24.07 -16.57
N LYS A 397 20.36 -25.38 -16.74
CA LYS A 397 20.80 -26.39 -15.75
C LYS A 397 22.31 -26.59 -15.73
N ASP A 398 22.98 -26.34 -16.85
CA ASP A 398 24.38 -26.72 -17.06
C ASP A 398 25.39 -25.59 -16.75
N LYS A 399 24.90 -24.43 -16.29
CA LYS A 399 25.74 -23.30 -15.88
C LYS A 399 25.39 -22.89 -14.45
N ALA A 400 26.29 -23.17 -13.51
CA ALA A 400 26.19 -22.60 -12.17
C ALA A 400 26.37 -21.08 -12.27
N TYR A 401 25.48 -20.31 -11.64
CA TYR A 401 25.65 -18.87 -11.56
C TYR A 401 26.92 -18.54 -10.76
N GLN A 402 27.83 -17.78 -11.35
CA GLN A 402 29.02 -17.27 -10.69
C GLN A 402 28.76 -15.82 -10.30
N ARG A 403 28.96 -15.48 -9.03
CA ARG A 403 28.78 -14.12 -8.54
C ARG A 403 29.82 -13.20 -9.18
N ARG A 404 29.39 -12.00 -9.57
CA ARG A 404 30.25 -10.98 -10.20
C ARG A 404 31.50 -10.66 -9.39
N GLU A 405 31.42 -10.67 -8.06
CA GLU A 405 32.56 -10.47 -7.17
C GLU A 405 33.70 -11.48 -7.41
N PHE A 406 33.37 -12.73 -7.76
CA PHE A 406 34.37 -13.77 -8.01
C PHE A 406 34.92 -13.73 -9.44
N LEU A 407 34.12 -13.26 -10.42
CA LEU A 407 34.57 -13.06 -11.81
C LEU A 407 35.63 -11.95 -11.88
N ASN A 408 35.39 -10.82 -11.22
CA ASN A 408 36.33 -9.70 -11.21
C ASN A 408 37.66 -10.06 -10.52
N MET A 409 37.63 -10.96 -9.51
CA MET A 409 38.86 -11.45 -8.86
C MET A 409 39.69 -12.39 -9.74
N GLU A 410 39.05 -13.18 -10.61
CA GLU A 410 39.76 -14.03 -11.58
C GLU A 410 40.38 -13.20 -12.70
N ASP A 411 39.67 -12.17 -13.19
CA ASP A 411 40.21 -11.24 -14.19
C ASP A 411 41.35 -10.38 -13.63
N GLU A 412 41.26 -9.90 -12.38
CA GLU A 412 42.37 -9.19 -11.73
C GLU A 412 43.60 -10.07 -11.49
N LYS A 413 43.40 -11.35 -11.15
CA LYS A 413 44.51 -12.30 -11.01
C LYS A 413 45.13 -12.65 -12.36
N SER A 414 44.32 -12.73 -13.42
CA SER A 414 44.76 -12.97 -14.78
C SER A 414 45.53 -11.77 -15.34
N MET A 415 45.11 -10.55 -15.04
CA MET A 415 45.82 -9.32 -15.41
C MET A 415 47.10 -9.06 -14.59
N LYS A 416 47.20 -9.58 -13.36
CA LYS A 416 48.45 -9.54 -12.57
C LYS A 416 49.43 -10.68 -12.90
N ALA A 417 49.03 -11.63 -13.74
CA ALA A 417 49.84 -12.76 -14.19
C ALA A 417 50.46 -12.56 -15.59
N LEU A 418 50.28 -11.38 -16.18
CA LEU A 418 51.00 -10.86 -17.36
C LEU A 418 52.01 -9.81 -16.90
#